data_AF-A0A9R1LVR0-F1
#
_entry.id   AF-A0A9R1LVR0-F1
#
_cell.length_a   1.000
_cell.length_b   1.000
_cell.length_c   1.000
_cell.angle_alpha   90.00
_cell.angle_beta   90.00
_cell.angle_gamma   90.00
#
_symmetry.space_group_name_H-M   'P 1'
#
loop_
_entity.id
_entity.type
_entity.pdbx_description
1 polymer ?
#
loop_
_entity_poly.entity_id
_entity_poly.type
_entity_poly.pdbx_seq_one_letter_code
_entity_poly.pdbx_strand_id
1 'polypeptide(L)'
;VGVVSDYDLLALDLISGNGQAEADIFPEVDSTWKTFHQIQKLLSKTNGKVVSDVMTSAPLVVRETTNLEDAARLLLVTKYRRLPVVDSSGKLVGIITRGNVVRAALEFKKNVEGSL
;
A
#
# COMPACT_ATOMS: atom_id res chain seq x y z
N VAL A 1 3.87 -13.36 8.33
CA VAL A 1 2.77 -12.61 7.67
C VAL A 1 3.27 -11.20 7.39
N GLY A 2 3.07 -10.67 6.18
CA GLY A 2 3.65 -9.39 5.73
C GLY A 2 2.75 -8.66 4.72
N VAL A 3 3.15 -7.46 4.30
CA VAL A 3 2.46 -6.68 3.25
C VAL A 3 3.34 -6.57 2.01
N VAL A 4 2.70 -6.47 0.84
CA VAL A 4 3.37 -6.23 -0.45
C VAL A 4 2.75 -5.02 -1.16
N SER A 5 3.59 -4.05 -1.55
CA SER A 5 3.23 -2.88 -2.34
C SER A 5 3.79 -2.95 -3.75
N ASP A 6 3.31 -2.07 -4.62
CA ASP A 6 3.94 -1.72 -5.89
C ASP A 6 5.47 -1.49 -5.76
N TYR A 7 5.93 -0.77 -4.73
CA TYR A 7 7.36 -0.61 -4.45
C TYR A 7 8.12 -1.91 -4.21
N ASP A 8 7.53 -2.85 -3.47
CA ASP A 8 8.16 -4.14 -3.16
C ASP A 8 8.33 -4.99 -4.43
N LEU A 9 7.36 -4.89 -5.35
CA LEU A 9 7.42 -5.52 -6.67
C LEU A 9 8.47 -4.88 -7.58
N LEU A 10 8.66 -3.56 -7.49
CA LEU A 10 9.67 -2.82 -8.27
C LEU A 10 11.09 -3.00 -7.71
N ALA A 11 11.24 -3.22 -6.40
CA ALA A 11 12.53 -3.47 -5.77
C ALA A 11 13.20 -4.78 -6.24
N LEU A 12 12.43 -5.72 -6.80
CA LEU A 12 12.97 -6.90 -7.49
C LEU A 12 13.94 -6.55 -8.62
N ASP A 13 13.74 -5.41 -9.28
CA ASP A 13 14.57 -4.94 -10.40
C ASP A 13 15.94 -4.43 -9.92
N LEU A 14 15.98 -3.79 -8.74
CA LEU A 14 17.20 -3.24 -8.16
C LEU A 14 18.20 -4.33 -7.74
N ILE A 15 17.70 -5.48 -7.26
CA ILE A 15 18.54 -6.62 -6.87
C ILE A 15 19.08 -7.35 -8.11
N SER A 16 18.44 -7.19 -9.28
CA SER A 16 18.91 -7.77 -10.53
C SER A 16 19.96 -6.92 -11.26
N GLY A 17 20.43 -5.82 -10.66
CA GLY A 17 21.67 -5.16 -11.04
C GLY A 17 21.63 -4.36 -12.34
N ASN A 18 20.64 -3.47 -12.50
CA ASN A 18 20.77 -2.39 -13.47
C ASN A 18 20.21 -1.08 -12.88
N GLY A 19 21.10 -0.26 -12.32
CA GLY A 19 20.73 1.07 -11.85
C GLY A 19 20.40 1.98 -13.03
N GLN A 20 19.37 2.82 -12.85
CA GLN A 20 19.43 4.28 -12.99
C GLN A 20 18.26 4.90 -12.21
N ALA A 21 18.56 5.97 -11.47
CA ALA A 21 17.63 6.78 -10.72
C ALA A 21 17.15 7.98 -11.56
N GLU A 22 16.03 8.56 -11.12
CA GLU A 22 15.40 9.83 -11.56
C GLU A 22 14.63 9.82 -12.90
N ALA A 23 13.29 9.97 -12.81
CA ALA A 23 12.53 11.13 -13.32
C ALA A 23 11.02 10.88 -13.24
N ASP A 24 10.29 11.93 -12.84
CA ASP A 24 8.83 12.15 -12.91
C ASP A 24 7.87 11.20 -12.17
N ILE A 25 7.27 11.74 -11.12
CA ILE A 25 6.38 11.06 -10.17
C ILE A 25 5.02 10.70 -10.80
N PHE A 26 4.69 11.23 -11.98
CA PHE A 26 3.49 10.89 -12.73
C PHE A 26 3.78 10.80 -14.24
N PRO A 27 4.05 9.60 -14.78
CA PRO A 27 4.27 9.42 -16.21
C PRO A 27 2.99 9.64 -17.02
N GLU A 28 3.12 10.06 -18.28
CA GLU A 28 2.01 10.06 -19.25
C GLU A 28 1.33 8.67 -19.30
N VAL A 29 0.02 8.63 -19.53
CA VAL A 29 -0.77 7.38 -19.58
C VAL A 29 -0.15 6.33 -20.52
N ASP A 30 0.41 6.77 -21.65
CA ASP A 30 1.09 5.90 -22.61
C ASP A 30 2.44 5.37 -22.10
N SER A 31 3.15 6.13 -21.27
CA SER A 31 4.36 5.69 -20.57
C SER A 31 4.02 4.69 -19.47
N THR A 32 2.92 4.88 -18.74
CA THR A 32 2.44 3.92 -17.73
C THR A 32 2.14 2.55 -18.33
N TRP A 33 1.52 2.51 -19.52
CA TRP A 33 1.23 1.26 -20.21
C TRP A 33 2.51 0.55 -20.68
N LYS A 34 3.50 1.30 -21.18
CA LYS A 34 4.83 0.76 -21.52
C LYS A 34 5.53 0.19 -20.29
N THR A 35 5.56 0.93 -19.19
CA THR A 35 6.11 0.48 -17.90
C THR A 35 5.41 -0.80 -17.43
N PHE A 36 4.09 -0.88 -17.53
CA PHE A 36 3.32 -2.06 -17.17
C PHE A 36 3.72 -3.30 -18.01
N HIS A 37 3.89 -3.14 -19.33
CA HIS A 37 4.35 -4.23 -20.21
C HIS A 37 5.77 -4.68 -19.86
N GLN A 38 6.63 -3.74 -19.48
CA GLN A 38 8.00 -4.01 -19.08
C GLN A 38 8.03 -4.77 -17.75
N ILE A 39 7.22 -4.37 -16.78
CA ILE A 39 7.02 -5.08 -15.51
C ILE A 39 6.47 -6.49 -15.77
N GLN A 40 5.46 -6.66 -16.64
CA GLN A 40 4.97 -8.00 -16.99
C GLN A 40 6.06 -8.88 -17.59
N LYS A 41 6.93 -8.33 -18.44
CA LYS A 41 8.06 -9.04 -19.05
C LYS A 41 9.17 -9.36 -18.04
N LEU A 42 9.31 -8.59 -16.97
CA LEU A 42 10.23 -8.87 -15.86
C LEU A 42 9.63 -9.93 -14.91
N LEU A 43 8.34 -9.82 -14.59
CA LEU A 43 7.61 -10.80 -13.78
C LEU A 43 7.51 -12.17 -14.48
N SER A 44 7.45 -12.22 -15.81
CA SER A 44 7.54 -13.49 -16.56
C SER A 44 8.94 -14.12 -16.50
N LYS A 45 9.97 -13.34 -16.11
CA LYS A 45 11.34 -13.81 -15.88
C LYS A 45 11.64 -14.12 -14.41
N THR A 46 10.76 -13.79 -13.46
CA THR A 46 10.94 -14.13 -12.03
C THR A 46 10.54 -15.57 -11.71
N ASN A 47 10.67 -16.49 -12.66
CA ASN A 47 10.25 -17.88 -12.52
C ASN A 47 10.91 -18.50 -11.28
N GLY A 48 10.09 -18.81 -10.26
CA GLY A 48 10.54 -19.38 -8.98
C GLY A 48 10.60 -18.44 -7.78
N LYS A 49 10.40 -17.11 -7.92
CA LYS A 49 10.28 -16.21 -6.75
C LYS A 49 8.88 -16.27 -6.16
N VAL A 50 8.79 -16.35 -4.84
CA VAL A 50 7.54 -16.37 -4.08
C VAL A 50 7.29 -15.02 -3.40
N VAL A 51 6.05 -14.73 -3.03
CA VAL A 51 5.68 -13.46 -2.37
C VAL A 51 6.48 -13.20 -1.09
N SER A 52 6.85 -14.26 -0.36
CA SER A 52 7.68 -14.15 0.84
C SER A 52 9.08 -13.61 0.56
N ASP A 53 9.58 -13.71 -0.68
CA ASP A 53 10.91 -13.22 -1.06
C ASP A 53 10.96 -11.69 -1.21
N VAL A 54 9.79 -11.04 -1.30
CA VAL A 54 9.67 -9.60 -1.60
C VAL A 54 8.81 -8.83 -0.61
N MET A 55 8.02 -9.51 0.22
CA MET A 55 7.15 -8.84 1.19
C MET A 55 7.97 -8.07 2.23
N THR A 56 7.41 -6.95 2.71
CA THR A 56 7.90 -6.34 3.95
C THR A 56 7.47 -7.21 5.14
N SER A 57 8.47 -7.76 5.84
CA SER A 57 8.25 -8.54 7.07
C SER A 57 7.92 -7.64 8.26
N ALA A 58 7.06 -8.12 9.15
CA ALA A 58 6.62 -7.39 10.35
C ALA A 58 6.15 -5.94 10.06
N PRO A 59 5.11 -5.78 9.22
CA PRO A 59 4.59 -4.47 8.87
C PRO A 59 4.04 -3.74 10.09
N LEU A 60 3.99 -2.40 10.02
CA LEU A 60 3.20 -1.62 10.96
C LEU A 60 1.72 -2.00 10.83
N VAL A 61 1.09 -2.33 11.95
CA VAL A 61 -0.32 -2.72 12.03
C VAL A 61 -1.07 -1.86 13.04
N VAL A 62 -2.39 -1.81 12.91
CA VAL A 62 -3.30 -1.23 13.90
C VAL A 62 -4.23 -2.31 14.45
N ARG A 63 -4.77 -2.11 15.65
CA ARG A 63 -5.85 -2.95 16.20
C ARG A 63 -7.20 -2.53 15.63
N GLU A 64 -8.15 -3.45 15.58
CA GLU A 64 -9.55 -3.13 15.24
C GLU A 64 -10.20 -2.11 16.19
N THR A 65 -9.65 -1.97 17.40
CA THR A 65 -10.07 -0.99 18.42
C THR A 65 -9.29 0.32 18.38
N THR A 66 -8.35 0.49 17.44
CA THR A 66 -7.55 1.72 17.30
C THR A 66 -8.45 2.88 16.89
N ASN A 67 -8.26 4.06 17.50
CA ASN A 67 -9.00 5.25 17.12
C ASN A 67 -8.73 5.58 15.64
N LEU A 68 -9.77 5.99 14.91
CA LEU A 68 -9.67 6.36 13.50
C LEU A 68 -8.69 7.53 13.27
N GLU A 69 -8.62 8.50 14.19
CA GLU A 69 -7.68 9.62 14.12
C GLU A 69 -6.23 9.13 14.21
N ASP A 70 -5.94 8.21 15.12
CA ASP A 70 -4.60 7.64 15.27
C ASP A 70 -4.21 6.83 14.03
N ALA A 71 -5.14 6.01 13.51
CA ALA A 71 -4.91 5.29 12.27
C ALA A 71 -4.69 6.23 11.07
N ALA A 72 -5.44 7.34 10.99
CA ALA A 72 -5.25 8.38 9.98
C ALA A 72 -3.89 9.07 10.13
N ARG A 73 -3.47 9.40 11.36
CA ARG A 73 -2.16 9.98 11.65
C ARG A 73 -1.02 9.06 11.21
N LEU A 74 -1.12 7.75 11.50
CA LEU A 74 -0.15 6.77 11.05
C LEU A 74 -0.09 6.69 9.52
N LEU A 75 -1.24 6.71 8.83
CA LEU A 75 -1.30 6.74 7.36
C LEU A 75 -0.73 8.04 6.74
N LEU A 76 -0.68 9.13 7.50
CA LEU A 76 -0.15 10.43 7.04
C LEU A 76 1.35 10.58 7.30
N VAL A 77 1.81 10.15 8.47
CA VAL A 77 3.20 10.34 8.91
C VAL A 77 4.13 9.26 8.33
N THR A 78 3.59 8.09 7.99
CA THR A 78 4.39 6.99 7.45
C THR A 78 4.34 6.94 5.92
N LYS A 79 5.29 6.21 5.31
CA LYS A 79 5.26 5.91 3.86
C LYS A 79 4.19 4.87 3.49
N TYR A 80 3.47 4.32 4.48
CA TYR A 80 2.48 3.27 4.24
C TYR A 80 1.19 3.86 3.70
N ARG A 81 0.78 3.38 2.51
CA ARG A 81 -0.48 3.79 1.89
C ARG A 81 -1.70 3.09 2.51
N ARG A 82 -1.46 2.01 3.25
CA ARG A 82 -2.42 1.10 3.87
C ARG A 82 -1.82 0.43 5.09
N LEU A 83 -2.64 0.16 6.09
CA LEU A 83 -2.26 -0.52 7.33
C LEU A 83 -3.12 -1.79 7.48
N PRO A 84 -2.52 -2.96 7.75
CA PRO A 84 -3.26 -4.12 8.19
C PRO A 84 -3.91 -3.85 9.55
N VAL A 85 -5.15 -4.31 9.70
CA VAL A 85 -5.90 -4.28 10.95
C VAL A 85 -5.89 -5.69 11.53
N VAL A 86 -5.42 -5.85 12.76
CA VAL A 86 -5.32 -7.15 13.43
C VAL A 86 -6.17 -7.19 14.71
N ASP A 87 -6.70 -8.36 15.04
CA ASP A 87 -7.39 -8.60 16.32
C ASP A 87 -6.39 -8.72 17.48
N SER A 88 -6.87 -9.02 18.69
CA SER A 88 -6.02 -9.20 19.89
C SER A 88 -5.01 -10.34 19.77
N SER A 89 -5.31 -11.40 19.02
CA SER A 89 -4.42 -12.53 18.74
C SER A 89 -3.37 -12.23 17.68
N GLY A 90 -3.46 -11.06 17.01
CA GLY A 90 -2.58 -10.68 15.91
C GLY A 90 -3.02 -11.26 14.56
N LYS A 91 -4.22 -11.85 14.48
CA LYS A 91 -4.80 -12.32 13.23
C LYS A 91 -5.28 -11.13 12.41
N LEU A 92 -5.01 -11.15 11.11
CA LEU A 92 -5.51 -10.16 10.16
C LEU A 92 -7.04 -10.20 10.10
N VAL A 93 -7.70 -9.08 10.38
CA VAL A 93 -9.15 -8.92 10.32
C VAL A 93 -9.61 -7.85 9.34
N GLY A 94 -8.70 -7.00 8.85
CA GLY A 94 -9.05 -6.00 7.85
C GLY A 94 -7.84 -5.24 7.31
N ILE A 95 -8.12 -4.26 6.46
CA ILE A 95 -7.14 -3.31 5.94
C ILE A 95 -7.77 -1.92 5.97
N ILE A 96 -7.06 -0.94 6.52
CA ILE A 96 -7.44 0.47 6.44
C ILE A 96 -6.52 1.21 5.48
N THR A 97 -7.13 2.02 4.61
CA THR A 97 -6.44 2.83 3.61
C THR A 97 -6.78 4.31 3.79
N ARG A 98 -6.00 5.20 3.17
CA ARG A 98 -6.31 6.64 3.12
C ARG A 98 -7.70 6.91 2.54
N GLY A 99 -8.14 6.13 1.55
CA GLY A 99 -9.49 6.24 0.97
C GLY A 99 -10.60 5.89 1.96
N ASN A 100 -10.37 4.93 2.87
CA ASN A 100 -11.34 4.62 3.93
C ASN A 100 -11.49 5.79 4.92
N VAL A 101 -10.38 6.43 5.29
CA VAL A 101 -10.39 7.61 6.17
C VAL A 101 -11.17 8.76 5.52
N VAL A 102 -10.90 9.06 4.25
CA VAL A 102 -11.64 10.10 3.50
C VAL A 102 -13.14 9.77 3.44
N ARG A 103 -13.49 8.53 3.13
CA ARG A 103 -14.90 8.09 3.10
C ARG A 103 -15.58 8.28 4.45
N ALA A 104 -14.93 7.87 5.54
CA ALA A 104 -15.46 8.04 6.89
C ALA A 104 -15.69 9.53 7.20
N ALA A 105 -14.73 10.41 6.89
CA ALA A 105 -14.87 11.86 7.08
C ALA A 105 -16.06 12.45 6.31
N LEU A 106 -16.29 12.00 5.07
CA LEU A 106 -17.44 12.44 4.26
C LEU A 106 -18.78 11.93 4.81
N GLU A 107 -18.82 10.71 5.34
CA GLU A 107 -20.01 10.15 5.99
C GLU A 107 -20.34 10.91 7.29
N PHE A 108 -19.34 11.22 8.12
CA PHE A 108 -19.53 12.06 9.31
C PHE A 108 -20.08 13.44 8.95
N LYS A 109 -19.54 14.08 7.91
CA LYS A 109 -20.03 15.39 7.45
C LYS A 109 -21.51 15.33 7.03
N LYS A 110 -21.91 14.34 6.23
CA LYS A 110 -23.31 14.18 5.79
C LYS A 110 -24.27 13.97 6.97
N ASN A 111 -23.85 13.21 7.97
CA ASN A 111 -24.69 12.94 9.14
C ASN A 111 -24.90 14.18 10.01
N VAL A 112 -23.89 15.05 10.10
CA VAL A 112 -23.98 16.33 10.83
C VAL A 112 -24.87 17.34 10.07
N GLU A 113 -24.71 17.44 8.74
CA GLU A 113 -25.49 18.38 7.92
C GLU A 113 -26.95 17.93 7.71
N GLY A 114 -27.23 16.63 7.73
CA GLY A 114 -28.60 16.08 7.60
C GLY A 114 -29.40 16.04 8.91
N SER A 115 -28.80 16.44 10.03
CA SER A 115 -29.45 16.51 11.35
C SER A 115 -29.84 17.93 11.78
N LEU A 116 -29.71 18.91 10.88
CA LEU A 116 -30.11 20.31 11.02
C LEU A 116 -31.30 20.63 10.10
#